data_AF-A0A6J7CXF8-F1
#
_entry.id   AF-A0A6J7CXF8-F1
#
_cell.length_a   1.000
_cell.length_b   1.000
_cell.length_c   1.000
_cell.angle_alpha   90.00
_cell.angle_beta   90.00
_cell.angle_gamma   90.00
#
_symmetry.space_group_name_H-M   'P 1'
#
loop_
_entity.id
_entity.type
_entity.pdbx_description
1 polymer ?
#
loop_
_entity_poly.entity_id
_entity_poly.type
_entity_poly.pdbx_seq_one_letter_code
_entity_poly.pdbx_strand_id
1 'polypeptide(L)'
;MAFEKRRLIVSTPAERTVIGLAAAYVLALGWAMVNVGYDLWGAFVLLPLLLLSLLVAVRRLFSGDLAHLYRIGVVGLGAKFVVVFVRYFVAFQSYAGFSDSGEYDKNAKILAAGLRSGARSPTALIPRGTGTRFITNVTASIYTVFGASRLAGFFVFASMAYVGALLFVKAGILAVPGLSHKRYAALVLLTPSILYWPASIGKESWIMLFLGITTFGVARLLTGRWGLGSFALLGVGLLGVGLVRPHFSGMWIGAFLVALIAGLFTHRSDRGAGGRFGSIALILIGLAALFAVGGATVRFLDQRGATVDSTAGVTTQISLLFDSATQRTDEGRSVFKIVTIDSPLDWPSAIVRTDTRPLLNEARSFAELIPATEMTALLLIAIVSWRRVRATFRVMRRSPYVVFALTVLVAFGLAFASVGNLGILSRQRSLIMPLFVLPLAFPQWVSQRAVRPRADAGRAGPVREASRPGTLMGI
;
A
#
# COMPACT_ATOMS: atom_id res chain seq x y z
N MET A 1 58.87 -7.49 32.94
CA MET A 1 58.11 -7.63 31.67
C MET A 1 56.89 -8.51 31.93
N ALA A 2 55.77 -7.91 32.28
CA ALA A 2 54.53 -8.63 32.54
C ALA A 2 53.77 -8.81 31.21
N PHE A 3 53.63 -10.06 30.76
CA PHE A 3 52.75 -10.42 29.67
C PHE A 3 51.30 -10.21 30.12
N GLU A 4 50.70 -9.13 29.63
CA GLU A 4 49.28 -8.84 29.78
C GLU A 4 48.48 -9.95 29.06
N LYS A 5 47.91 -10.87 29.83
CA LYS A 5 46.94 -11.87 29.35
C LYS A 5 45.77 -11.11 28.73
N ARG A 6 45.76 -10.98 27.39
CA ARG A 6 44.59 -10.56 26.61
C ARG A 6 43.42 -11.42 27.05
N ARG A 7 42.47 -10.82 27.77
CA ARG A 7 41.19 -11.45 28.11
C ARG A 7 40.55 -11.91 26.80
N LEU A 8 40.38 -13.24 26.67
CA LEU A 8 39.50 -13.84 25.68
C LEU A 8 38.14 -13.14 25.80
N ILE A 9 37.72 -12.47 24.74
CA ILE A 9 36.45 -11.77 24.66
C ILE A 9 35.36 -12.84 24.83
N VAL A 10 34.76 -12.90 26.01
CA VAL A 10 33.63 -13.79 26.28
C VAL A 10 32.44 -13.20 25.52
N SER A 11 32.16 -13.77 24.35
CA SER A 11 31.03 -13.36 23.52
C SER A 11 29.73 -13.44 24.30
N THR A 12 28.90 -12.40 24.19
CA THR A 12 27.61 -12.34 24.88
C THR A 12 26.66 -13.44 24.35
N PRO A 13 25.65 -13.89 25.13
CA PRO A 13 24.69 -14.89 24.65
C PRO A 13 24.00 -14.50 23.33
N ALA A 14 23.75 -13.20 23.13
CA ALA A 14 23.19 -12.67 21.89
C ALA A 14 24.15 -12.83 20.71
N GLU A 15 25.44 -12.53 20.92
CA GLU A 15 26.48 -12.68 19.90
C GLU A 15 26.66 -14.14 19.48
N ARG A 16 26.66 -15.07 20.45
CA ARG A 16 26.69 -16.53 20.16
C ARG A 16 25.48 -16.96 19.32
N THR A 17 24.30 -16.42 19.62
CA THR A 17 23.07 -16.73 18.87
C THR A 17 23.16 -16.21 17.44
N VAL A 18 23.67 -14.98 17.23
CA VAL A 18 23.85 -14.40 15.90
C VAL A 18 24.87 -15.20 15.09
N ILE A 19 26.01 -15.57 15.70
CA ILE A 19 27.03 -16.39 15.03
C ILE A 19 26.47 -17.77 14.67
N GLY A 20 25.73 -18.40 15.58
CA GLY A 20 25.09 -19.70 15.33
C GLY A 20 24.08 -19.64 14.18
N LEU A 21 23.24 -18.59 14.14
CA LEU A 21 22.28 -18.38 13.04
C LEU A 21 22.99 -18.11 11.71
N ALA A 22 24.08 -17.32 11.72
CA ALA A 22 24.88 -17.05 10.53
C ALA A 22 25.54 -18.34 10.01
N ALA A 23 26.13 -19.16 10.88
CA ALA A 23 26.73 -20.43 10.51
C ALA A 23 25.67 -21.40 9.95
N ALA A 24 24.53 -21.54 10.62
CA ALA A 24 23.41 -22.37 10.16
C ALA A 24 22.89 -21.90 8.79
N TYR A 25 22.81 -20.58 8.58
CA TYR A 25 22.40 -19.98 7.32
C TYR A 25 23.41 -20.29 6.18
N VAL A 26 24.71 -20.16 6.43
CA VAL A 26 25.76 -20.48 5.45
C VAL A 26 25.74 -21.97 5.09
N LEU A 27 25.58 -22.85 6.08
CA LEU A 27 25.44 -24.29 5.84
C LEU A 27 24.18 -24.62 5.03
N ALA A 28 23.04 -24.00 5.36
CA ALA A 28 21.79 -24.17 4.61
C ALA A 28 21.92 -23.65 3.17
N LEU A 29 22.60 -22.53 2.97
CA LEU A 29 22.89 -21.98 1.63
C LEU A 29 23.79 -22.94 0.84
N GLY A 30 24.86 -23.44 1.44
CA GLY A 30 25.77 -24.41 0.81
C GLY A 30 25.02 -25.69 0.42
N TRP A 31 24.18 -26.22 1.30
CA TRP A 31 23.31 -27.35 0.99
C TRP A 31 22.34 -27.04 -0.17
N ALA A 32 21.70 -25.87 -0.16
CA ALA A 32 20.76 -25.48 -1.21
C ALA A 32 21.43 -25.29 -2.58
N MET A 33 22.68 -24.81 -2.62
CA MET A 33 23.47 -24.68 -3.85
C MET A 33 23.77 -26.03 -4.50
N VAL A 34 23.91 -27.10 -3.70
CA VAL A 34 24.19 -28.46 -4.19
C VAL A 34 22.91 -29.20 -4.56
N ASN A 35 21.81 -28.99 -3.81
CA ASN A 35 20.62 -29.84 -3.89
C ASN A 35 19.42 -29.21 -4.61
N VAL A 36 19.48 -27.91 -4.93
CA VAL A 36 18.33 -27.17 -5.48
C VAL A 36 18.75 -26.37 -6.72
N GLY A 37 17.82 -26.13 -7.65
CA GLY A 37 18.06 -25.25 -8.79
C GLY A 37 18.23 -23.77 -8.41
N TYR A 38 18.97 -23.02 -9.23
CA TYR A 38 19.23 -21.58 -9.03
C TYR A 38 17.97 -20.73 -8.88
N ASP A 39 16.87 -21.15 -9.50
CA ASP A 39 15.56 -20.52 -9.39
C ASP A 39 15.03 -20.41 -7.96
N LEU A 40 15.51 -21.26 -7.06
CA LEU A 40 15.15 -21.27 -5.65
C LEU A 40 16.32 -20.78 -4.80
N TRP A 41 17.51 -21.39 -4.89
CA TRP A 41 18.59 -21.05 -3.96
C TRP A 41 19.17 -19.64 -4.19
N GLY A 42 19.08 -19.10 -5.42
CA GLY A 42 19.51 -17.73 -5.71
C GLY A 42 18.78 -16.68 -4.86
N ALA A 43 17.56 -16.99 -4.40
CA ALA A 43 16.82 -16.14 -3.47
C ALA A 43 17.50 -16.00 -2.12
N PHE A 44 18.16 -17.05 -1.63
CA PHE A 44 18.84 -16.99 -0.35
C PHE A 44 19.94 -15.92 -0.38
N VAL A 45 20.74 -15.81 -1.44
CA VAL A 45 21.77 -14.75 -1.52
C VAL A 45 21.17 -13.34 -1.37
N LEU A 46 20.02 -13.07 -2.00
CA LEU A 46 19.40 -11.75 -1.99
C LEU A 46 18.56 -11.47 -0.74
N LEU A 47 18.04 -12.51 -0.09
CA LEU A 47 17.08 -12.39 1.02
C LEU A 47 17.64 -11.63 2.23
N PRO A 48 18.86 -11.89 2.75
CA PRO A 48 19.45 -11.11 3.84
C PRO A 48 19.60 -9.62 3.49
N LEU A 49 20.00 -9.30 2.25
CA LEU A 49 20.16 -7.91 1.80
C LEU A 49 18.81 -7.18 1.77
N LEU A 50 17.77 -7.84 1.25
CA LEU A 50 16.41 -7.30 1.27
C LEU A 50 15.88 -7.16 2.70
N LEU A 51 16.09 -8.17 3.55
CA LEU A 51 15.65 -8.14 4.94
C LEU A 51 16.31 -6.99 5.71
N LEU A 52 17.63 -6.84 5.60
CA LEU A 52 18.38 -5.76 6.25
C LEU A 52 17.92 -4.38 5.76
N SER A 53 17.81 -4.19 4.44
CA SER A 53 17.37 -2.91 3.87
C SER A 53 15.93 -2.55 4.30
N LEU A 54 15.02 -3.51 4.35
CA LEU A 54 13.64 -3.31 4.82
C LEU A 54 13.56 -3.09 6.32
N LEU A 55 14.36 -3.78 7.14
CA LEU A 55 14.42 -3.52 8.59
C LEU A 55 14.93 -2.11 8.88
N VAL A 56 15.93 -1.63 8.13
CA VAL A 56 16.39 -0.24 8.19
C VAL A 56 15.28 0.72 7.76
N ALA A 57 14.58 0.42 6.67
CA ALA A 57 13.46 1.23 6.19
C ALA A 57 12.33 1.32 7.25
N VAL A 58 11.91 0.20 7.84
CA VAL A 58 10.91 0.14 8.91
C VAL A 58 11.37 0.94 10.13
N ARG A 59 12.62 0.77 10.56
CA ARG A 59 13.20 1.51 11.70
C ARG A 59 13.24 3.01 11.45
N ARG A 60 13.62 3.45 10.24
CA ARG A 60 13.63 4.88 9.88
C ARG A 60 12.21 5.44 9.80
N LEU A 61 11.28 4.69 9.23
CA LEU A 61 9.90 5.14 9.04
C LEU A 61 9.13 5.23 10.36
N PHE A 62 9.35 4.28 11.25
CA PHE A 62 8.76 4.20 12.58
C PHE A 62 9.80 4.53 13.66
N SER A 63 10.30 5.76 13.60
CA SER A 63 11.20 6.35 14.60
C SER A 63 10.47 7.44 15.41
N GLY A 64 11.08 7.92 16.51
CA GLY A 64 10.50 8.93 17.38
C GLY A 64 9.14 8.51 17.94
N ASP A 65 8.12 9.35 17.78
CA ASP A 65 6.74 9.11 18.26
C ASP A 65 6.10 7.85 17.68
N LEU A 66 6.59 7.37 16.53
CA LEU A 66 6.09 6.18 15.86
C LEU A 66 6.88 4.91 16.21
N ALA A 67 7.88 4.98 17.09
CA ALA A 67 8.72 3.82 17.47
C ALA A 67 7.91 2.62 17.97
N HIS A 68 6.76 2.85 18.60
CA HIS A 68 5.85 1.81 19.05
C HIS A 68 5.26 0.94 17.92
N LEU A 69 5.32 1.41 16.66
CA LEU A 69 4.87 0.66 15.48
C LEU A 69 5.97 -0.22 14.90
N TYR A 70 7.23 -0.06 15.31
CA TYR A 70 8.36 -0.83 14.79
C TYR A 70 8.09 -2.35 14.87
N ARG A 71 7.59 -2.84 16.02
CA ARG A 71 7.26 -4.26 16.19
C ARG A 71 6.21 -4.75 15.19
N ILE A 72 5.16 -3.96 14.95
CA ILE A 72 4.12 -4.30 13.96
C ILE A 72 4.73 -4.31 12.55
N GLY A 73 5.61 -3.35 12.24
CA GLY A 73 6.35 -3.30 10.99
C GLY A 73 7.34 -4.46 10.79
N VAL A 74 7.89 -5.04 11.85
CA VAL A 74 8.74 -6.24 11.73
C VAL A 74 7.89 -7.49 11.57
N VAL A 75 6.80 -7.62 12.35
CA VAL A 75 5.86 -8.76 12.23
C VAL A 75 5.21 -8.79 10.84
N GLY A 76 4.79 -7.63 10.32
CA GLY A 76 4.25 -7.52 8.96
C GLY A 76 5.25 -7.89 7.87
N LEU A 77 6.53 -7.55 8.05
CA LEU A 77 7.60 -7.94 7.12
C LEU A 77 7.81 -9.46 7.12
N GLY A 78 7.88 -10.06 8.32
CA GLY A 78 7.96 -11.51 8.47
C GLY A 78 6.77 -12.22 7.81
N ALA A 79 5.55 -11.75 8.09
CA ALA A 79 4.33 -12.28 7.48
C ALA A 79 4.36 -12.16 5.95
N LYS A 80 4.81 -11.02 5.41
CA LYS A 80 4.95 -10.82 3.96
C LYS A 80 5.89 -11.83 3.33
N PHE A 81 7.04 -12.09 3.96
CA PHE A 81 8.04 -13.03 3.44
C PHE A 81 7.59 -14.48 3.56
N VAL A 82 6.88 -14.85 4.63
CA VAL A 82 6.22 -16.17 4.72
C VAL A 82 5.20 -16.33 3.58
N VAL A 83 4.40 -15.31 3.33
CA VAL A 83 3.38 -15.33 2.27
C VAL A 83 3.99 -15.35 0.87
N VAL A 84 5.20 -14.84 0.66
CA VAL A 84 5.94 -15.03 -0.61
C VAL A 84 6.12 -16.51 -0.93
N PHE A 85 6.53 -17.32 0.05
CA PHE A 85 6.68 -18.78 -0.16
C PHE A 85 5.33 -19.43 -0.48
N VAL A 86 4.28 -19.09 0.27
CA VAL A 86 2.92 -19.59 0.00
C VAL A 86 2.47 -19.21 -1.41
N ARG A 87 2.67 -17.95 -1.80
CA ARG A 87 2.28 -17.44 -3.12
C ARG A 87 3.07 -18.11 -4.24
N TYR A 88 4.37 -18.33 -4.04
CA TYR A 88 5.22 -19.07 -4.98
C TYR A 88 4.71 -20.49 -5.16
N PHE A 89 4.47 -21.20 -4.06
CA PHE A 89 3.97 -22.57 -4.08
C PHE A 89 2.63 -22.68 -4.82
N VAL A 90 1.66 -21.81 -4.50
CA VAL A 90 0.35 -21.78 -5.19
C VAL A 90 0.51 -21.48 -6.68
N ALA A 91 1.35 -20.49 -7.05
CA ALA A 91 1.53 -20.09 -8.44
C ALA A 91 2.13 -21.20 -9.33
N PHE A 92 2.98 -22.08 -8.77
CA PHE A 92 3.69 -23.08 -9.55
C PHE A 92 3.18 -24.51 -9.36
N GLN A 93 2.68 -24.86 -8.18
CA GLN A 93 2.16 -26.20 -7.93
C GLN A 93 0.65 -26.30 -8.19
N SER A 94 -0.13 -25.27 -7.85
CA SER A 94 -1.60 -25.30 -8.05
C SER A 94 -2.02 -24.85 -9.46
N TYR A 95 -1.25 -23.95 -10.09
CA TYR A 95 -1.55 -23.43 -11.43
C TYR A 95 -0.64 -23.99 -12.53
N ALA A 96 0.18 -25.02 -12.24
CA ALA A 96 1.13 -25.62 -13.18
C ALA A 96 2.04 -24.61 -13.92
N GLY A 97 2.31 -23.46 -13.29
CA GLY A 97 3.11 -22.37 -13.88
C GLY A 97 2.37 -21.44 -14.86
N PHE A 98 1.08 -21.71 -15.17
CA PHE A 98 0.20 -20.81 -15.94
C PHE A 98 -0.30 -19.64 -15.08
N SER A 99 0.64 -18.88 -14.52
CA SER A 99 0.36 -17.62 -13.83
C SER A 99 1.04 -16.47 -14.56
N ASP A 100 0.47 -15.26 -14.50
CA ASP A 100 1.09 -14.04 -15.04
C ASP A 100 2.58 -13.93 -14.65
N SER A 101 2.91 -14.35 -13.41
CA SER A 101 4.27 -14.33 -12.87
C SER A 101 5.23 -15.31 -13.56
N GLY A 102 4.74 -16.47 -14.01
CA GLY A 102 5.52 -17.45 -14.75
C GLY A 102 5.86 -16.94 -16.15
N GLU A 103 4.93 -16.26 -16.81
CA GLU A 103 5.16 -15.62 -18.11
C GLU A 103 6.18 -14.48 -18.02
N TYR A 104 6.06 -13.61 -16.99
CA TYR A 104 7.04 -12.56 -16.73
C TYR A 104 8.43 -13.14 -16.47
N ASP A 105 8.53 -14.18 -15.63
CA ASP A 105 9.80 -14.86 -15.33
C ASP A 105 10.46 -15.42 -16.60
N LYS A 106 9.73 -16.23 -17.38
CA LYS A 106 10.26 -16.88 -18.58
C LYS A 106 10.78 -15.86 -19.59
N ASN A 107 9.98 -14.84 -19.89
CA ASN A 107 10.35 -13.82 -20.85
C ASN A 107 11.50 -12.94 -20.33
N ALA A 108 11.50 -12.60 -19.04
CA ALA A 108 12.56 -11.82 -18.42
C ALA A 108 13.91 -12.54 -18.42
N LYS A 109 13.94 -13.86 -18.23
CA LYS A 109 15.17 -14.66 -18.31
C LYS A 109 15.82 -14.59 -19.69
N ILE A 110 15.02 -14.70 -20.75
CA ILE A 110 15.51 -14.59 -22.13
C ILE A 110 16.09 -13.19 -22.38
N LEU A 111 15.39 -12.15 -21.94
CA LEU A 111 15.87 -10.76 -22.06
C LEU A 111 17.17 -10.51 -21.29
N ALA A 112 17.23 -10.97 -20.04
CA ALA A 112 18.39 -10.80 -19.17
C ALA A 112 19.62 -11.58 -19.68
N ALA A 113 19.42 -12.78 -20.22
CA ALA A 113 20.49 -13.57 -20.83
C ALA A 113 21.09 -12.83 -22.05
N GLY A 114 20.24 -12.29 -22.93
CA GLY A 114 20.70 -11.52 -24.09
C GLY A 114 21.41 -10.21 -23.73
N LEU A 115 21.02 -9.56 -22.62
CA LEU A 115 21.72 -8.40 -22.08
C LEU A 115 23.11 -8.77 -21.53
N ARG A 116 23.20 -9.87 -20.77
CA ARG A 116 24.46 -10.35 -20.19
C ARG A 116 25.45 -10.87 -21.23
N SER A 117 24.96 -11.49 -22.29
CA SER A 117 25.79 -12.02 -23.38
C SER A 117 26.24 -10.94 -24.37
N GLY A 118 25.83 -9.67 -24.18
CA GLY A 118 26.10 -8.58 -25.13
C GLY A 118 25.28 -8.63 -26.42
N ALA A 119 24.38 -9.61 -26.57
CA ALA A 119 23.52 -9.75 -27.74
C ALA A 119 22.44 -8.65 -27.83
N ARG A 120 22.22 -7.90 -26.75
CA ARG A 120 21.31 -6.75 -26.71
C ARG A 120 22.03 -5.53 -26.15
N SER A 121 21.72 -4.36 -26.70
CA SER A 121 22.24 -3.08 -26.21
C SER A 121 21.94 -2.88 -24.72
N PRO A 122 22.88 -2.34 -23.92
CA PRO A 122 22.64 -1.94 -22.53
C PRO A 122 21.44 -1.00 -22.36
N THR A 123 21.07 -0.24 -23.40
CA THR A 123 19.87 0.63 -23.38
C THR A 123 18.56 -0.15 -23.20
N ALA A 124 18.55 -1.47 -23.40
CA ALA A 124 17.41 -2.33 -23.12
C ALA A 124 17.20 -2.60 -21.62
N LEU A 125 18.11 -2.17 -20.74
CA LEU A 125 17.90 -2.14 -19.28
C LEU A 125 16.84 -1.12 -18.86
N ILE A 126 16.62 -0.08 -19.67
CA ILE A 126 15.58 0.91 -19.43
C ILE A 126 14.24 0.28 -19.83
N PRO A 127 13.29 0.08 -18.88
CA PRO A 127 12.04 -0.58 -19.20
C PRO A 127 11.23 0.22 -20.23
N ARG A 128 10.88 -0.43 -21.35
CA ARG A 128 10.03 0.15 -22.41
C ARG A 128 8.66 -0.51 -22.45
N GLY A 129 7.71 0.17 -23.09
CA GLY A 129 6.33 -0.31 -23.26
C GLY A 129 5.47 -0.09 -22.00
N THR A 130 4.29 -0.68 -22.00
CA THR A 130 3.30 -0.54 -20.92
C THR A 130 2.79 -1.91 -20.46
N GLY A 131 2.15 -1.95 -19.29
CA GLY A 131 1.46 -3.14 -18.78
C GLY A 131 2.36 -4.37 -18.65
N THR A 132 2.05 -5.45 -19.40
CA THR A 132 2.76 -6.75 -19.36
C THR A 132 4.22 -6.59 -19.77
N ARG A 133 4.48 -5.96 -20.93
CA ARG A 133 5.84 -5.79 -21.46
C ARG A 133 6.72 -4.96 -20.52
N PHE A 134 6.14 -3.92 -19.91
CA PHE A 134 6.86 -3.09 -18.94
C PHE A 134 7.33 -3.91 -17.74
N ILE A 135 6.45 -4.72 -17.13
CA ILE A 135 6.83 -5.56 -15.99
C ILE A 135 7.84 -6.63 -16.37
N THR A 136 7.72 -7.24 -17.56
CA THR A 136 8.75 -8.16 -18.06
C THR A 136 10.11 -7.49 -18.17
N ASN A 137 10.17 -6.26 -18.70
CA ASN A 137 11.41 -5.50 -18.81
C ASN A 137 11.98 -5.12 -17.44
N VAL A 138 11.15 -4.65 -16.51
CA VAL A 138 11.58 -4.39 -15.12
C VAL A 138 12.17 -5.66 -14.49
N THR A 139 11.50 -6.80 -14.68
CA THR A 139 11.97 -8.10 -14.16
C THR A 139 13.30 -8.49 -14.82
N ALA A 140 13.46 -8.26 -16.13
CA ALA A 140 14.71 -8.51 -16.83
C ALA A 140 15.86 -7.63 -16.32
N SER A 141 15.60 -6.35 -16.01
CA SER A 141 16.60 -5.46 -15.43
C SER A 141 17.05 -5.95 -14.04
N ILE A 142 16.10 -6.38 -13.20
CA ILE A 142 16.40 -6.99 -11.89
C ILE A 142 17.24 -8.26 -12.09
N TYR A 143 16.82 -9.14 -13.00
CA TYR A 143 17.51 -10.40 -13.27
C TYR A 143 18.89 -10.21 -13.86
N THR A 144 19.11 -9.14 -14.64
CA THR A 144 20.42 -8.81 -15.21
C THR A 144 21.42 -8.48 -14.11
N VAL A 145 21.00 -7.71 -13.10
CA VAL A 145 21.85 -7.28 -11.98
C VAL A 145 22.04 -8.37 -10.94
N PHE A 146 20.97 -8.99 -10.46
CA PHE A 146 21.01 -9.86 -9.28
C PHE A 146 21.02 -11.36 -9.59
N GLY A 147 20.80 -11.74 -10.85
CA GLY A 147 20.59 -13.13 -11.20
C GLY A 147 19.15 -13.45 -11.59
N ALA A 148 19.02 -14.36 -12.54
CA ALA A 148 17.76 -14.88 -13.06
C ALA A 148 17.12 -15.91 -12.12
N SER A 149 17.02 -15.61 -10.81
CA SER A 149 16.40 -16.48 -9.82
C SER A 149 14.93 -16.08 -9.61
N ARG A 150 14.02 -17.02 -9.92
CA ARG A 150 12.58 -16.78 -9.83
C ARG A 150 12.12 -16.39 -8.43
N LEU A 151 12.51 -17.17 -7.42
CA LEU A 151 12.11 -16.89 -6.03
C LEU A 151 12.71 -15.56 -5.55
N ALA A 152 13.92 -15.21 -6.00
CA ALA A 152 14.51 -13.90 -5.71
C ALA A 152 13.66 -12.76 -6.28
N GLY A 153 13.17 -12.91 -7.52
CA GLY A 153 12.23 -11.96 -8.13
C GLY A 153 10.96 -11.78 -7.31
N PHE A 154 10.38 -12.86 -6.78
CA PHE A 154 9.22 -12.78 -5.89
C PHE A 154 9.52 -11.92 -4.64
N PHE A 155 10.66 -12.14 -3.99
CA PHE A 155 11.07 -11.34 -2.83
C PHE A 155 11.28 -9.87 -3.16
N VAL A 156 11.90 -9.54 -4.29
CA VAL A 156 12.10 -8.15 -4.73
C VAL A 156 10.76 -7.44 -4.92
N PHE A 157 9.84 -8.03 -5.69
CA PHE A 157 8.52 -7.43 -5.93
C PHE A 157 7.69 -7.36 -4.64
N ALA A 158 7.71 -8.40 -3.79
CA ALA A 158 7.03 -8.35 -2.49
C ALA A 158 7.59 -7.25 -1.57
N SER A 159 8.90 -7.00 -1.64
CA SER A 159 9.57 -5.91 -0.92
C SER A 159 9.08 -4.54 -1.39
N MET A 160 8.95 -4.34 -2.70
CA MET A 160 8.35 -3.13 -3.28
C MET A 160 6.94 -2.90 -2.74
N ALA A 161 6.09 -3.93 -2.79
CA ALA A 161 4.73 -3.86 -2.28
C ALA A 161 4.67 -3.53 -0.78
N TYR A 162 5.60 -4.11 0.00
CA TYR A 162 5.69 -3.88 1.43
C TYR A 162 6.04 -2.43 1.76
N VAL A 163 7.00 -1.84 1.02
CA VAL A 163 7.31 -0.41 1.14
C VAL A 163 6.09 0.44 0.80
N GLY A 164 5.33 0.10 -0.24
CA GLY A 164 4.05 0.74 -0.55
C GLY A 164 3.06 0.71 0.62
N ALA A 165 2.86 -0.46 1.23
CA ALA A 165 1.99 -0.63 2.39
C ALA A 165 2.44 0.20 3.60
N LEU A 166 3.75 0.27 3.88
CA LEU A 166 4.30 1.13 4.92
C LEU A 166 4.02 2.62 4.66
N LEU A 167 4.10 3.06 3.39
CA LEU A 167 3.79 4.43 3.00
C LEU A 167 2.30 4.76 3.13
N PHE A 168 1.40 3.82 2.87
CA PHE A 168 -0.03 3.96 3.18
C PHE A 168 -0.27 4.17 4.68
N VAL A 169 0.37 3.37 5.54
CA VAL A 169 0.28 3.54 7.01
C VAL A 169 0.72 4.95 7.40
N LYS A 170 1.86 5.39 6.89
CA LYS A 170 2.39 6.72 7.18
C LYS A 170 1.49 7.85 6.65
N ALA A 171 0.90 7.68 5.46
CA ALA A 171 -0.03 8.63 4.88
C ALA A 171 -1.29 8.81 5.74
N GLY A 172 -1.89 7.71 6.19
CA GLY A 172 -3.05 7.75 7.08
C GLY A 172 -2.75 8.42 8.42
N ILE A 173 -1.63 8.05 9.06
CA ILE A 173 -1.19 8.65 10.33
C ILE A 173 -0.92 10.15 10.17
N LEU A 174 -0.29 10.56 9.07
CA LEU A 174 0.00 11.96 8.80
C LEU A 174 -1.26 12.80 8.60
N ALA A 175 -2.25 12.28 7.88
CA ALA A 175 -3.36 13.08 7.37
C ALA A 175 -4.68 12.94 8.15
N VAL A 176 -4.82 11.94 9.03
CA VAL A 176 -6.05 11.69 9.78
C VAL A 176 -5.85 11.98 11.28
N PRO A 177 -6.41 13.09 11.79
CA PRO A 177 -6.32 13.42 13.21
C PRO A 177 -6.98 12.36 14.10
N GLY A 178 -6.30 11.92 15.16
CA GLY A 178 -6.83 10.97 16.13
C GLY A 178 -6.95 9.53 15.62
N LEU A 179 -6.30 9.19 14.50
CA LEU A 179 -6.26 7.82 13.98
C LEU A 179 -5.60 6.88 15.00
N SER A 180 -6.17 5.68 15.18
CA SER A 180 -5.56 4.65 16.02
C SER A 180 -4.36 4.02 15.31
N HIS A 181 -3.15 4.56 15.50
CA HIS A 181 -1.92 4.17 14.77
C HIS A 181 -1.67 2.66 14.76
N LYS A 182 -1.64 2.01 15.94
CA LYS A 182 -1.39 0.56 16.05
C LYS A 182 -2.40 -0.28 15.26
N ARG A 183 -3.67 0.09 15.36
CA ARG A 183 -4.77 -0.61 14.68
C ARG A 183 -4.68 -0.44 13.18
N TYR A 184 -4.42 0.78 12.69
CA TYR A 184 -4.28 1.01 11.26
C TYR A 184 -3.06 0.29 10.69
N ALA A 185 -1.92 0.36 11.37
CA ALA A 185 -0.71 -0.36 10.96
C ALA A 185 -0.93 -1.88 10.92
N ALA A 186 -1.59 -2.46 11.92
CA ALA A 186 -1.91 -3.88 11.93
C ALA A 186 -2.86 -4.26 10.78
N LEU A 187 -3.93 -3.48 10.55
CA LEU A 187 -4.86 -3.73 9.46
C LEU A 187 -4.18 -3.61 8.09
N VAL A 188 -3.28 -2.67 7.86
CA VAL A 188 -2.63 -2.56 6.55
C VAL A 188 -1.54 -3.64 6.36
N LEU A 189 -0.77 -3.94 7.40
CA LEU A 189 0.43 -4.79 7.27
C LEU A 189 0.16 -6.27 7.52
N LEU A 190 -1.00 -6.65 8.08
CA LEU A 190 -1.32 -8.04 8.41
C LEU A 190 -2.59 -8.57 7.72
N THR A 191 -3.28 -7.74 6.93
CA THR A 191 -4.46 -8.19 6.17
C THR A 191 -4.03 -9.16 5.05
N PRO A 192 -4.60 -10.38 5.01
CA PRO A 192 -4.19 -11.43 4.08
C PRO A 192 -4.11 -11.00 2.61
N SER A 193 -5.07 -10.24 2.10
CA SER A 193 -5.11 -9.75 0.72
C SER A 193 -3.92 -8.85 0.38
N ILE A 194 -3.52 -7.96 1.29
CA ILE A 194 -2.36 -7.06 1.10
C ILE A 194 -1.06 -7.86 1.16
N LEU A 195 -1.02 -8.89 2.01
CA LEU A 195 0.13 -9.78 2.11
C LEU A 195 0.25 -10.67 0.87
N TYR A 196 -0.84 -11.24 0.37
CA TYR A 196 -0.84 -12.32 -0.63
C TYR A 196 -0.78 -11.85 -2.07
N TRP A 197 -1.66 -10.94 -2.50
CA TRP A 197 -1.79 -10.60 -3.92
C TRP A 197 -0.55 -9.93 -4.49
N PRO A 198 0.05 -8.91 -3.83
CA PRO A 198 1.29 -8.31 -4.29
C PRO A 198 2.52 -9.00 -3.65
N ALA A 199 2.56 -10.34 -3.62
CA ALA A 199 3.72 -11.14 -3.16
C ALA A 199 4.32 -12.03 -4.25
N SER A 200 4.12 -11.67 -5.51
CA SER A 200 4.75 -12.32 -6.66
C SER A 200 5.34 -11.30 -7.63
N ILE A 201 6.15 -11.77 -8.57
CA ILE A 201 6.53 -10.98 -9.75
C ILE A 201 5.24 -10.59 -10.46
N GLY A 202 5.01 -9.29 -10.62
CA GLY A 202 3.79 -8.84 -11.27
C GLY A 202 3.45 -7.39 -11.07
N LYS A 203 2.40 -7.00 -11.80
CA LYS A 203 1.86 -5.63 -11.84
C LYS A 203 1.45 -5.15 -10.45
N GLU A 204 0.81 -5.99 -9.64
CA GLU A 204 0.20 -5.55 -8.39
C GLU A 204 1.25 -5.11 -7.37
N SER A 205 2.38 -5.80 -7.31
CA SER A 205 3.50 -5.45 -6.44
C SER A 205 4.12 -4.09 -6.79
N TRP A 206 4.29 -3.82 -8.09
CA TRP A 206 4.72 -2.53 -8.59
C TRP A 206 3.70 -1.43 -8.28
N ILE A 207 2.43 -1.68 -8.60
CA ILE A 207 1.36 -0.70 -8.40
C ILE A 207 1.18 -0.38 -6.91
N MET A 208 1.24 -1.37 -6.02
CA MET A 208 1.14 -1.14 -4.58
C MET A 208 2.24 -0.20 -4.06
N LEU A 209 3.48 -0.35 -4.54
CA LEU A 209 4.57 0.58 -4.23
C LEU A 209 4.23 2.01 -4.63
N PHE A 210 3.88 2.20 -5.90
CA PHE A 210 3.67 3.54 -6.45
C PHE A 210 2.36 4.18 -5.98
N LEU A 211 1.30 3.42 -5.70
CA LEU A 211 0.12 3.93 -5.01
C LEU A 211 0.45 4.38 -3.59
N GLY A 212 1.28 3.63 -2.84
CA GLY A 212 1.77 4.06 -1.53
C GLY A 212 2.57 5.36 -1.59
N ILE A 213 3.45 5.50 -2.59
CA ILE A 213 4.22 6.74 -2.87
C ILE A 213 3.27 7.91 -3.17
N THR A 214 2.34 7.72 -4.11
CA THR A 214 1.33 8.74 -4.48
C THR A 214 0.51 9.15 -3.28
N THR A 215 -0.05 8.19 -2.54
CA THR A 215 -0.93 8.45 -1.38
C THR A 215 -0.17 9.15 -0.25
N PHE A 216 1.12 8.85 -0.06
CA PHE A 216 1.95 9.61 0.88
C PHE A 216 2.22 11.05 0.39
N GLY A 217 2.46 11.25 -0.92
CA GLY A 217 2.53 12.58 -1.53
C GLY A 217 1.24 13.39 -1.35
N VAL A 218 0.08 12.77 -1.64
CA VAL A 218 -1.26 13.34 -1.40
C VAL A 218 -1.45 13.73 0.05
N ALA A 219 -1.14 12.84 0.99
CA ALA A 219 -1.24 13.13 2.43
C ALA A 219 -0.41 14.35 2.83
N ARG A 220 0.81 14.48 2.30
CA ARG A 220 1.68 15.65 2.54
C ARG A 220 1.09 16.94 1.98
N LEU A 221 0.59 16.92 0.76
CA LEU A 221 0.00 18.11 0.12
C LEU A 221 -1.28 18.55 0.85
N LEU A 222 -2.18 17.61 1.16
CA LEU A 222 -3.44 17.90 1.86
C LEU A 222 -3.22 18.39 3.30
N THR A 223 -2.10 18.03 3.94
CA THR A 223 -1.71 18.50 5.28
C THR A 223 -0.88 19.77 5.26
N GLY A 224 -0.72 20.42 4.09
CA GLY A 224 -0.04 21.71 3.99
C GLY A 224 1.48 21.63 3.84
N ARG A 225 2.06 20.46 3.52
CA ARG A 225 3.51 20.30 3.30
C ARG A 225 3.84 20.42 1.81
N TRP A 226 3.79 21.62 1.27
CA TRP A 226 3.94 21.96 -0.16
C TRP A 226 5.39 21.99 -0.71
N GLY A 227 6.27 21.12 -0.21
CA GLY A 227 7.66 21.06 -0.69
C GLY A 227 7.80 20.31 -2.02
N LEU A 228 8.89 20.56 -2.75
CA LEU A 228 9.26 19.84 -3.99
C LEU A 228 9.19 18.32 -3.81
N GLY A 229 9.62 17.81 -2.66
CA GLY A 229 9.53 16.39 -2.34
C GLY A 229 8.10 15.83 -2.31
N SER A 230 7.09 16.63 -1.96
CA SER A 230 5.69 16.19 -1.98
C SER A 230 5.15 16.07 -3.41
N PHE A 231 5.49 17.04 -4.27
CA PHE A 231 5.16 16.98 -5.69
C PHE A 231 5.90 15.87 -6.41
N ALA A 232 7.18 15.65 -6.10
CA ALA A 232 7.96 14.54 -6.63
C ALA A 232 7.34 13.19 -6.26
N LEU A 233 6.92 13.00 -5.01
CA LEU A 233 6.21 11.79 -4.59
C LEU A 233 4.89 11.61 -5.35
N LEU A 234 4.08 12.67 -5.48
CA LEU A 234 2.84 12.61 -6.25
C LEU A 234 3.10 12.23 -7.72
N GLY A 235 4.01 12.95 -8.40
CA GLY A 235 4.30 12.75 -9.82
C GLY A 235 4.94 11.39 -10.13
N VAL A 236 6.01 11.03 -9.40
CA VAL A 236 6.69 9.73 -9.57
C VAL A 236 5.74 8.57 -9.28
N GLY A 237 4.92 8.71 -8.24
CA GLY A 237 3.86 7.76 -7.90
C GLY A 237 2.86 7.56 -9.05
N LEU A 238 2.25 8.66 -9.54
CA LEU A 238 1.24 8.61 -10.60
C LEU A 238 1.79 8.10 -11.93
N LEU A 239 3.02 8.48 -12.28
CA LEU A 239 3.71 7.97 -13.47
C LEU A 239 3.99 6.47 -13.35
N GLY A 240 4.53 6.03 -12.20
CA GLY A 240 4.82 4.61 -11.96
C GLY A 240 3.57 3.72 -12.05
N VAL A 241 2.43 4.19 -11.53
CA VAL A 241 1.13 3.51 -11.71
C VAL A 241 0.69 3.56 -13.17
N GLY A 242 0.76 4.74 -13.81
CA GLY A 242 0.30 4.98 -15.18
C GLY A 242 0.99 4.13 -16.24
N LEU A 243 2.28 3.80 -16.06
CA LEU A 243 3.03 2.92 -16.97
C LEU A 243 2.45 1.49 -17.04
N VAL A 244 1.80 1.04 -15.97
CA VAL A 244 1.27 -0.33 -15.86
C VAL A 244 -0.26 -0.37 -15.95
N ARG A 245 -0.93 0.57 -15.26
CA ARG A 245 -2.39 0.72 -15.21
C ARG A 245 -2.78 2.21 -15.16
N PRO A 246 -2.95 2.87 -16.32
CA PRO A 246 -3.41 4.25 -16.42
C PRO A 246 -4.70 4.55 -15.62
N HIS A 247 -5.69 3.64 -15.64
CA HIS A 247 -6.96 3.83 -14.95
C HIS A 247 -6.83 4.00 -13.43
N PHE A 248 -5.93 3.28 -12.76
CA PHE A 248 -5.68 3.48 -11.32
C PHE A 248 -5.05 4.85 -11.05
N SER A 249 -4.16 5.31 -11.93
CA SER A 249 -3.58 6.65 -11.83
C SER A 249 -4.66 7.73 -11.96
N GLY A 250 -5.59 7.55 -12.92
CA GLY A 250 -6.74 8.42 -13.11
C GLY A 250 -7.66 8.47 -11.89
N MET A 251 -7.95 7.32 -11.27
CA MET A 251 -8.73 7.25 -10.03
C MET A 251 -8.07 8.05 -8.89
N TRP A 252 -6.75 7.94 -8.73
CA TRP A 252 -6.03 8.67 -7.68
C TRP A 252 -5.99 10.18 -7.95
N ILE A 253 -5.81 10.59 -9.21
CA ILE A 253 -5.88 12.01 -9.61
C ILE A 253 -7.27 12.56 -9.35
N GLY A 254 -8.32 11.89 -9.82
CA GLY A 254 -9.71 12.30 -9.62
C GLY A 254 -10.07 12.42 -8.14
N ALA A 255 -9.69 11.42 -7.34
CA ALA A 255 -9.89 11.46 -5.90
C ALA A 255 -9.11 12.58 -5.21
N PHE A 256 -7.88 12.86 -5.67
CA PHE A 256 -7.07 13.95 -5.14
C PHE A 256 -7.70 15.31 -5.46
N LEU A 257 -8.23 15.51 -6.66
CA LEU A 257 -8.96 16.71 -7.06
C LEU A 257 -10.20 16.93 -6.19
N VAL A 258 -11.03 15.90 -5.99
CA VAL A 258 -12.22 15.99 -5.12
C VAL A 258 -11.81 16.33 -3.69
N ALA A 259 -10.72 15.75 -3.20
CA ALA A 259 -10.19 16.07 -1.88
C ALA A 259 -9.63 17.49 -1.78
N LEU A 260 -8.96 18.02 -2.82
CA LEU A 260 -8.52 19.42 -2.85
C LEU A 260 -9.71 20.37 -2.77
N ILE A 261 -10.76 20.11 -3.57
CA ILE A 261 -12.00 20.89 -3.56
C ILE A 261 -12.65 20.84 -2.18
N ALA A 262 -12.83 19.64 -1.60
CA ALA A 262 -13.37 19.50 -0.25
C ALA A 262 -12.49 20.24 0.78
N GLY A 263 -11.17 20.19 0.61
CA GLY A 263 -10.19 20.88 1.43
C GLY A 263 -10.28 22.40 1.41
N LEU A 264 -10.88 23.01 0.38
CA LEU A 264 -11.20 24.43 0.35
C LEU A 264 -12.32 24.79 1.33
N PHE A 265 -13.26 23.87 1.57
CA PHE A 265 -14.43 24.08 2.43
C PHE A 265 -14.26 23.58 3.87
N THR A 266 -13.43 22.55 4.09
CA THR A 266 -13.29 21.92 5.42
C THR A 266 -12.27 22.59 6.34
N HIS A 267 -11.29 23.32 5.81
CA HIS A 267 -10.28 23.98 6.63
C HIS A 267 -10.78 25.36 7.10
N ARG A 268 -11.16 25.44 8.39
CA ARG A 268 -11.34 26.72 9.08
C ARG A 268 -9.99 27.45 9.16
N SER A 269 -9.91 28.57 8.45
CA SER A 269 -9.15 29.79 8.76
C SER A 269 -7.61 29.87 8.68
N ASP A 270 -6.82 28.79 8.66
CA ASP A 270 -5.34 28.98 8.75
C ASP A 270 -4.57 28.99 7.41
N ARG A 271 -5.23 28.73 6.28
CA ARG A 271 -4.60 28.89 4.96
C ARG A 271 -4.77 30.33 4.51
N GLY A 272 -3.70 31.13 4.65
CA GLY A 272 -3.61 32.45 4.03
C GLY A 272 -3.85 32.39 2.51
N ALA A 273 -4.06 33.54 1.88
CA ALA A 273 -4.45 33.65 0.46
C ALA A 273 -3.58 32.77 -0.47
N GLY A 274 -2.26 32.72 -0.25
CA GLY A 274 -1.33 31.89 -1.04
C GLY A 274 -1.62 30.39 -1.01
N GLY A 275 -2.14 29.84 0.10
CA GLY A 275 -2.52 28.42 0.18
C GLY A 275 -3.78 28.08 -0.62
N ARG A 276 -4.69 29.04 -0.80
CA ARG A 276 -5.87 28.90 -1.66
C ARG A 276 -5.49 28.96 -3.14
N PHE A 277 -4.64 29.93 -3.51
CA PHE A 277 -4.09 30.01 -4.87
C PHE A 277 -3.34 28.74 -5.29
N GLY A 278 -2.48 28.21 -4.41
CA GLY A 278 -1.78 26.95 -4.67
C GLY A 278 -2.73 25.76 -4.88
N SER A 279 -3.85 25.72 -4.14
CA SER A 279 -4.87 24.68 -4.30
C SER A 279 -5.61 24.79 -5.64
N ILE A 280 -5.93 26.01 -6.08
CA ILE A 280 -6.57 26.26 -7.39
C ILE A 280 -5.62 25.87 -8.52
N ALA A 281 -4.35 26.27 -8.45
CA ALA A 281 -3.33 25.88 -9.44
C ALA A 281 -3.20 24.35 -9.52
N LEU A 282 -3.19 23.65 -8.37
CA LEU A 282 -3.17 22.20 -8.36
C LEU A 282 -4.43 21.55 -8.95
N ILE A 283 -5.60 22.17 -8.76
CA ILE A 283 -6.83 21.70 -9.38
C ILE A 283 -6.72 21.80 -10.90
N LEU A 284 -6.26 22.92 -11.43
CA LEU A 284 -6.08 23.10 -12.88
C LEU A 284 -5.06 22.11 -13.46
N ILE A 285 -3.89 21.98 -12.82
CA ILE A 285 -2.86 21.01 -13.22
C ILE A 285 -3.40 19.58 -13.14
N GLY A 286 -4.11 19.24 -12.06
CA GLY A 286 -4.69 17.91 -11.88
C GLY A 286 -5.79 17.61 -12.88
N LEU A 287 -6.60 18.60 -13.30
CA LEU A 287 -7.57 18.44 -14.38
C LEU A 287 -6.87 18.15 -15.72
N ALA A 288 -5.84 18.92 -16.07
CA ALA A 288 -5.03 18.65 -17.26
C ALA A 288 -4.39 17.25 -17.22
N ALA A 289 -3.86 16.85 -16.06
CA ALA A 289 -3.32 15.50 -15.85
C ALA A 289 -4.40 14.42 -15.99
N LEU A 290 -5.62 14.66 -15.49
CA LEU A 290 -6.74 13.73 -15.62
C LEU A 290 -7.13 13.53 -17.09
N PHE A 291 -7.21 14.61 -17.88
CA PHE A 291 -7.45 14.52 -19.32
C PHE A 291 -6.34 13.74 -20.04
N ALA A 292 -5.08 14.00 -19.72
CA ALA A 292 -3.95 13.27 -20.29
C ALA A 292 -4.00 11.77 -19.96
N VAL A 293 -4.32 11.42 -18.70
CA VAL A 293 -4.46 10.02 -18.26
C VAL A 293 -5.69 9.35 -18.87
N GLY A 294 -6.79 10.09 -19.08
CA GLY A 294 -7.96 9.62 -19.82
C GLY A 294 -7.58 9.18 -21.23
N GLY A 295 -6.89 10.04 -21.99
CA GLY A 295 -6.39 9.70 -23.32
C GLY A 295 -5.41 8.51 -23.32
N ALA A 296 -4.52 8.42 -22.33
CA ALA A 296 -3.62 7.28 -22.16
C ALA A 296 -4.38 5.98 -21.83
N THR A 297 -5.46 6.07 -21.06
CA THR A 297 -6.31 4.93 -20.70
C THR A 297 -7.05 4.41 -21.92
N VAL A 298 -7.64 5.30 -22.72
CA VAL A 298 -8.31 4.94 -23.99
C VAL A 298 -7.34 4.21 -24.92
N ARG A 299 -6.15 4.77 -25.18
CA ARG A 299 -5.12 4.12 -26.01
C ARG A 299 -4.67 2.77 -25.46
N PHE A 300 -4.57 2.65 -24.14
CA PHE A 300 -4.20 1.39 -23.49
C PHE A 300 -5.28 0.31 -23.65
N LEU A 301 -6.55 0.71 -23.70
CA LEU A 301 -7.67 -0.20 -23.93
C LEU A 301 -7.80 -0.55 -25.43
N ASP A 302 -7.57 0.41 -26.32
CA ASP A 302 -7.61 0.23 -27.77
C ASP A 302 -6.53 -0.73 -28.27
N GLN A 303 -5.31 -0.65 -27.72
CA GLN A 303 -4.24 -1.64 -27.95
C GLN A 303 -4.60 -3.08 -27.52
N ARG A 304 -5.67 -3.26 -26.75
CA ARG A 304 -6.21 -4.56 -26.37
C ARG A 304 -7.48 -4.93 -27.15
N GLY A 305 -7.78 -4.24 -28.25
CA GLY A 305 -8.93 -4.50 -29.12
C GLY A 305 -10.22 -3.81 -28.68
N ALA A 306 -10.17 -2.76 -27.87
CA ALA A 306 -11.35 -1.96 -27.52
C ALA A 306 -11.47 -0.77 -28.48
N THR A 307 -12.32 -0.84 -29.49
CA THR A 307 -12.64 0.32 -30.36
C THR A 307 -13.31 1.40 -29.51
N VAL A 308 -12.53 2.34 -28.98
CA VAL A 308 -13.02 3.43 -28.12
C VAL A 308 -12.79 4.73 -28.87
N ASP A 309 -13.90 5.35 -29.29
CA ASP A 309 -13.88 6.63 -29.98
C ASP A 309 -13.44 7.74 -29.01
N SER A 310 -12.30 8.37 -29.32
CA SER A 310 -11.56 9.25 -28.40
C SER A 310 -12.17 10.65 -28.25
N THR A 311 -13.30 10.90 -28.92
CA THR A 311 -13.95 12.21 -29.05
C THR A 311 -15.21 12.35 -28.17
N ALA A 312 -15.63 11.28 -27.51
CA ALA A 312 -16.87 11.26 -26.73
C ALA A 312 -16.72 11.92 -25.34
N GLY A 313 -17.79 12.56 -24.84
CA GLY A 313 -17.81 13.19 -23.51
C GLY A 313 -17.58 12.19 -22.36
N VAL A 314 -17.17 12.69 -21.19
CA VAL A 314 -16.78 11.89 -20.00
C VAL A 314 -17.84 10.85 -19.62
N THR A 315 -19.13 11.19 -19.71
CA THR A 315 -20.24 10.28 -19.41
C THR A 315 -20.32 9.12 -20.39
N THR A 316 -20.12 9.37 -21.68
CA THR A 316 -20.11 8.36 -22.75
C THR A 316 -18.89 7.45 -22.65
N GLN A 317 -17.73 8.00 -22.27
CA GLN A 317 -16.53 7.20 -22.01
C GLN A 317 -16.74 6.24 -20.83
N ILE A 318 -17.42 6.70 -19.77
CA ILE A 318 -17.77 5.87 -18.61
C ILE A 318 -18.72 4.74 -19.02
N SER A 319 -19.76 5.01 -19.82
CA SER A 319 -20.67 3.98 -20.33
C SER A 319 -19.97 2.96 -21.23
N LEU A 320 -19.10 3.39 -22.14
CA LEU A 320 -18.33 2.49 -23.03
C LEU A 320 -17.31 1.62 -22.27
N LEU A 321 -16.74 2.15 -21.17
CA LEU A 321 -15.89 1.39 -20.24
C LEU A 321 -16.69 0.28 -19.54
N PHE A 322 -17.97 0.54 -19.20
CA PHE A 322 -18.87 -0.45 -18.63
C PHE A 322 -19.27 -1.53 -19.62
N ASP A 323 -19.63 -1.15 -20.85
CA ASP A 323 -20.03 -2.11 -21.91
C ASP A 323 -18.86 -3.02 -22.32
N SER A 324 -17.66 -2.47 -22.45
CA SER A 324 -16.44 -3.22 -22.77
C SER A 324 -16.00 -4.17 -21.65
N ALA A 325 -16.38 -3.89 -20.41
CA ALA A 325 -16.05 -4.73 -19.26
C ALA A 325 -17.07 -5.88 -19.10
N THR A 326 -18.34 -5.65 -19.43
CA THR A 326 -19.40 -6.67 -19.43
C THR A 326 -19.14 -7.78 -20.48
N GLN A 327 -18.68 -7.43 -21.68
CA GLN A 327 -18.42 -8.40 -22.77
C GLN A 327 -17.19 -9.30 -22.53
N ARG A 328 -16.36 -9.05 -21.52
CA ARG A 328 -15.02 -9.69 -21.38
C ARG A 328 -14.87 -10.55 -20.12
N THR A 329 -15.96 -10.88 -19.44
CA THR A 329 -15.94 -11.64 -18.18
C THR A 329 -16.42 -13.08 -18.27
N ASP A 330 -16.71 -13.58 -19.46
CA ASP A 330 -17.14 -14.97 -19.69
C ASP A 330 -15.97 -15.97 -19.83
N GLU A 331 -14.71 -15.52 -19.80
CA GLU A 331 -13.55 -16.41 -19.81
C GLU A 331 -13.07 -16.75 -18.39
N GLY A 332 -13.81 -17.61 -17.69
CA GLY A 332 -13.38 -18.22 -16.44
C GLY A 332 -14.51 -18.95 -15.70
N ARG A 333 -14.27 -20.20 -15.27
CA ARG A 333 -15.25 -21.16 -14.71
C ARG A 333 -15.97 -20.79 -13.40
N SER A 334 -16.00 -19.51 -12.99
CA SER A 334 -16.81 -19.01 -11.87
C SER A 334 -17.40 -17.64 -12.18
N VAL A 335 -18.42 -17.64 -13.06
CA VAL A 335 -19.15 -16.43 -13.50
C VAL A 335 -20.29 -16.12 -12.52
N PHE A 336 -20.34 -14.89 -12.02
CA PHE A 336 -21.47 -14.37 -11.23
C PHE A 336 -22.30 -13.38 -12.05
N LYS A 337 -23.54 -13.13 -11.62
CA LYS A 337 -24.42 -12.13 -12.22
C LYS A 337 -23.78 -10.74 -12.09
N ILE A 338 -23.29 -10.23 -13.22
CA ILE A 338 -22.73 -8.89 -13.36
C ILE A 338 -23.83 -7.88 -13.00
N VAL A 339 -23.48 -6.83 -12.25
CA VAL A 339 -24.40 -5.70 -12.03
C VAL A 339 -24.25 -4.79 -13.25
N THR A 340 -25.23 -4.81 -14.15
CA THR A 340 -25.36 -3.79 -15.17
C THR A 340 -25.74 -2.48 -14.47
N ILE A 341 -25.01 -1.41 -14.76
CA ILE A 341 -25.31 -0.07 -14.24
C ILE A 341 -26.13 0.62 -15.32
N ASP A 342 -27.45 0.49 -15.23
CA ASP A 342 -28.37 1.05 -16.22
C ASP A 342 -28.82 2.46 -15.81
N SER A 343 -28.72 2.80 -14.52
CA SER A 343 -29.08 4.11 -13.97
C SER A 343 -28.13 4.58 -12.84
N PRO A 344 -27.97 5.90 -12.62
CA PRO A 344 -27.27 6.44 -11.44
C PRO A 344 -27.80 5.96 -10.09
N LEU A 345 -29.05 5.48 -10.04
CA LEU A 345 -29.63 4.89 -8.83
C LEU A 345 -29.00 3.55 -8.45
N ASP A 346 -28.36 2.85 -9.39
CA ASP A 346 -27.72 1.55 -9.14
C ASP A 346 -26.34 1.69 -8.49
N TRP A 347 -25.73 2.88 -8.57
CA TRP A 347 -24.37 3.16 -8.14
C TRP A 347 -24.09 2.76 -6.69
N PRO A 348 -24.94 3.08 -5.68
CA PRO A 348 -24.67 2.70 -4.30
C PRO A 348 -24.59 1.17 -4.12
N SER A 349 -25.49 0.45 -4.79
CA SER A 349 -25.54 -1.01 -4.71
C SER A 349 -24.34 -1.65 -5.41
N ALA A 350 -23.93 -1.10 -6.56
CA ALA A 350 -22.77 -1.52 -7.32
C ALA A 350 -21.49 -1.34 -6.48
N ILE A 351 -21.26 -0.15 -5.92
CA ILE A 351 -20.08 0.15 -5.10
C ILE A 351 -19.97 -0.82 -3.92
N VAL A 352 -21.04 -0.98 -3.14
CA VAL A 352 -21.04 -1.87 -1.97
C VAL A 352 -20.75 -3.31 -2.38
N ARG A 353 -21.39 -3.82 -3.45
CA ARG A 353 -21.14 -5.17 -3.93
C ARG A 353 -19.71 -5.35 -4.42
N THR A 354 -19.20 -4.45 -5.25
CA THR A 354 -17.83 -4.52 -5.78
C THR A 354 -16.78 -4.50 -4.68
N ASP A 355 -16.93 -3.61 -3.70
CA ASP A 355 -15.93 -3.44 -2.64
C ASP A 355 -15.97 -4.59 -1.63
N THR A 356 -17.15 -5.14 -1.33
CA THR A 356 -17.33 -6.11 -0.24
C THR A 356 -17.24 -7.58 -0.67
N ARG A 357 -17.43 -7.90 -1.96
CA ARG A 357 -17.39 -9.27 -2.49
C ARG A 357 -15.97 -9.80 -2.71
N PRO A 358 -15.67 -11.10 -2.52
CA PRO A 358 -16.63 -12.18 -2.31
C PRO A 358 -17.10 -12.29 -0.85
N LEU A 359 -18.33 -12.76 -0.68
CA LEU A 359 -18.87 -13.18 0.61
C LEU A 359 -18.84 -14.71 0.73
N LEU A 360 -18.94 -15.25 1.95
CA LEU A 360 -18.86 -16.71 2.17
C LEU A 360 -19.91 -17.50 1.37
N ASN A 361 -21.11 -16.94 1.20
CA ASN A 361 -22.20 -17.54 0.41
C ASN A 361 -21.97 -17.50 -1.11
N GLU A 362 -21.02 -16.68 -1.56
CA GLU A 362 -20.66 -16.56 -2.98
C GLU A 362 -19.45 -17.42 -3.33
N ALA A 363 -18.67 -17.91 -2.36
CA ALA A 363 -17.50 -18.73 -2.65
C ALA A 363 -17.91 -20.11 -3.21
N ARG A 364 -17.48 -20.42 -4.43
CA ARG A 364 -17.73 -21.72 -5.11
C ARG A 364 -16.49 -22.60 -5.19
N SER A 365 -15.32 -22.07 -4.82
CA SER A 365 -14.06 -22.81 -4.80
C SER A 365 -13.22 -22.52 -3.56
N PHE A 366 -12.29 -23.42 -3.23
CA PHE A 366 -11.35 -23.22 -2.11
C PHE A 366 -10.48 -21.97 -2.28
N ALA A 367 -10.15 -21.61 -3.53
CA ALA A 367 -9.43 -20.38 -3.84
C ALA A 367 -10.25 -19.11 -3.56
N GLU A 368 -11.58 -19.18 -3.64
CA GLU A 368 -12.50 -18.08 -3.31
C GLU A 368 -12.85 -18.02 -1.81
N LEU A 369 -12.77 -19.14 -1.09
CA LEU A 369 -13.09 -19.20 0.34
C LEU A 369 -12.18 -18.34 1.20
N ILE A 370 -10.87 -18.30 0.92
CA ILE A 370 -9.91 -17.49 1.68
C ILE A 370 -10.24 -15.99 1.59
N PRO A 371 -10.33 -15.37 0.38
CA PRO A 371 -10.72 -13.97 0.27
C PRO A 371 -12.14 -13.69 0.76
N ALA A 372 -13.06 -14.67 0.66
CA ALA A 372 -14.42 -14.52 1.20
C ALA A 372 -14.45 -14.50 2.73
N THR A 373 -13.64 -15.33 3.37
CA THR A 373 -13.49 -15.39 4.83
C THR A 373 -12.88 -14.09 5.35
N GLU A 374 -11.82 -13.60 4.69
CA GLU A 374 -11.19 -12.33 5.02
C GLU A 374 -12.19 -11.17 4.95
N MET A 375 -12.95 -11.06 3.86
CA MET A 375 -13.92 -9.97 3.72
C MET A 375 -15.06 -10.08 4.72
N THR A 376 -15.55 -11.29 4.97
CA THR A 376 -16.58 -11.52 5.99
C THR A 376 -16.06 -11.10 7.36
N ALA A 377 -14.82 -11.44 7.71
CA ALA A 377 -14.18 -11.00 8.95
C ALA A 377 -14.03 -9.47 9.04
N LEU A 378 -13.59 -8.81 7.96
CA LEU A 378 -13.49 -7.34 7.90
C LEU A 378 -14.86 -6.66 8.05
N LEU A 379 -15.91 -7.22 7.45
CA LEU A 379 -17.28 -6.74 7.60
C LEU A 379 -17.80 -6.94 9.03
N LEU A 380 -17.53 -8.09 9.66
CA LEU A 380 -17.85 -8.31 11.07
C LEU A 380 -17.13 -7.31 11.97
N ILE A 381 -15.84 -7.04 11.72
CA ILE A 381 -15.09 -5.99 12.42
C ILE A 381 -15.73 -4.62 12.20
N ALA A 382 -16.21 -4.33 10.98
CA ALA A 382 -16.90 -3.08 10.65
C ALA A 382 -18.23 -2.94 11.40
N ILE A 383 -19.02 -4.03 11.50
CA ILE A 383 -20.30 -4.09 12.22
C ILE A 383 -20.06 -3.91 13.74
N VAL A 384 -19.13 -4.67 14.33
CA VAL A 384 -18.78 -4.56 15.75
C VAL A 384 -18.19 -3.18 16.05
N SER A 385 -17.44 -2.62 15.10
CA SER A 385 -16.85 -1.28 15.20
C SER A 385 -17.72 -0.19 14.58
N TRP A 386 -19.03 -0.37 14.44
CA TRP A 386 -19.86 0.55 13.64
C TRP A 386 -19.75 2.00 14.12
N ARG A 387 -19.60 2.23 15.43
CA ARG A 387 -19.41 3.58 16.00
C ARG A 387 -18.19 4.30 15.41
N ARG A 388 -17.12 3.57 15.05
CA ARG A 388 -15.94 4.10 14.35
C ARG A 388 -16.26 4.36 12.87
N VAL A 389 -16.98 3.43 12.22
CA VAL A 389 -17.40 3.59 10.82
C VAL A 389 -18.33 4.79 10.65
N ARG A 390 -19.30 5.02 11.53
CA ARG A 390 -20.14 6.24 11.48
C ARG A 390 -19.36 7.51 11.82
N ALA A 391 -18.21 7.43 12.50
CA ALA A 391 -17.34 8.58 12.69
C ALA A 391 -16.72 9.08 11.37
N THR A 392 -16.72 8.27 10.31
CA THR A 392 -16.24 8.64 8.97
C THR A 392 -16.82 9.96 8.48
N PHE A 393 -18.14 10.15 8.58
CA PHE A 393 -18.79 11.39 8.14
C PHE A 393 -18.26 12.63 8.88
N ARG A 394 -17.91 12.49 10.16
CA ARG A 394 -17.34 13.57 10.96
C ARG A 394 -15.87 13.82 10.62
N VAL A 395 -15.09 12.75 10.47
CA VAL A 395 -13.65 12.86 10.14
C VAL A 395 -13.46 13.40 8.73
N MET A 396 -14.33 13.01 7.78
CA MET A 396 -14.35 13.52 6.41
C MET A 396 -14.51 15.04 6.36
N ARG A 397 -15.32 15.63 7.25
CA ARG A 397 -15.45 17.09 7.38
C ARG A 397 -14.22 17.78 7.96
N ARG A 398 -13.27 17.05 8.54
CA ARG A 398 -12.05 17.58 9.19
C ARG A 398 -10.77 17.24 8.43
N SER A 399 -10.78 16.18 7.63
CA SER A 399 -9.62 15.68 6.89
C SER A 399 -10.00 15.43 5.43
N PRO A 400 -9.50 16.28 4.52
CA PRO A 400 -9.65 16.06 3.07
C PRO A 400 -9.08 14.72 2.59
N TYR A 401 -8.11 14.15 3.32
CA TYR A 401 -7.57 12.84 3.02
C TYR A 401 -8.59 11.71 3.16
N VAL A 402 -9.57 11.84 4.07
CA VAL A 402 -10.66 10.88 4.17
C VAL A 402 -11.63 11.01 2.98
N VAL A 403 -11.85 12.23 2.47
CA VAL A 403 -12.58 12.42 1.21
C VAL A 403 -11.85 11.72 0.07
N PHE A 404 -10.52 11.94 -0.06
CA PHE A 404 -9.67 11.24 -1.03
C PHE A 404 -9.86 9.72 -0.93
N ALA A 405 -9.72 9.15 0.27
CA ALA A 405 -9.85 7.71 0.48
C ALA A 405 -11.23 7.18 0.05
N LEU A 406 -12.32 7.86 0.43
CA LEU A 406 -13.67 7.46 0.05
C LEU A 406 -13.94 7.62 -1.44
N THR A 407 -13.43 8.68 -2.07
CA THR A 407 -13.57 8.87 -3.52
C THR A 407 -12.82 7.79 -4.29
N VAL A 408 -11.66 7.32 -3.82
CA VAL A 408 -10.99 6.17 -4.41
C VAL A 408 -11.85 4.90 -4.30
N LEU A 409 -12.46 4.64 -3.14
CA LEU A 409 -13.34 3.48 -2.96
C LEU A 409 -14.56 3.54 -3.88
N VAL A 410 -15.21 4.70 -3.98
CA VAL A 410 -16.33 4.92 -4.91
C VAL A 410 -15.89 4.73 -6.35
N ALA A 411 -14.77 5.32 -6.77
CA ALA A 411 -14.27 5.21 -8.13
C ALA A 411 -13.90 3.76 -8.49
N PHE A 412 -13.31 3.02 -7.57
CA PHE A 412 -13.01 1.59 -7.74
C PHE A 412 -14.30 0.78 -7.82
N GLY A 413 -15.22 0.97 -6.87
CA GLY A 413 -16.48 0.23 -6.77
C GLY A 413 -17.34 0.39 -8.01
N LEU A 414 -17.35 1.58 -8.60
CA LEU A 414 -17.95 1.82 -9.91
C LEU A 414 -17.15 1.13 -11.01
N ALA A 415 -15.88 1.49 -11.22
CA ALA A 415 -15.10 1.03 -12.37
C ALA A 415 -14.93 -0.50 -12.49
N PHE A 416 -15.06 -1.24 -11.38
CA PHE A 416 -14.94 -2.69 -11.35
C PHE A 416 -16.28 -3.42 -11.11
N ALA A 417 -17.42 -2.72 -11.12
CA ALA A 417 -18.75 -3.32 -10.94
C ALA A 417 -19.12 -4.35 -12.01
N SER A 418 -18.60 -4.16 -13.22
CA SER A 418 -18.79 -5.04 -14.37
C SER A 418 -17.89 -6.30 -14.33
N VAL A 419 -16.94 -6.39 -13.39
CA VAL A 419 -16.03 -7.54 -13.32
C VAL A 419 -16.70 -8.74 -12.65
N GLY A 420 -17.12 -9.71 -13.46
CA GLY A 420 -17.76 -10.96 -13.02
C GLY A 420 -16.85 -12.02 -12.36
N ASN A 421 -15.51 -11.86 -12.41
CA ASN A 421 -14.56 -12.83 -11.84
C ASN A 421 -14.09 -12.41 -10.43
N LEU A 422 -14.49 -13.18 -9.40
CA LEU A 422 -14.17 -12.90 -7.99
C LEU A 422 -12.68 -12.95 -7.66
N GLY A 423 -11.91 -13.80 -8.34
CA GLY A 423 -10.46 -13.90 -8.19
C GLY A 423 -9.74 -12.65 -8.72
N ILE A 424 -10.15 -12.14 -9.88
CA ILE A 424 -9.62 -10.90 -10.45
C ILE A 424 -10.03 -9.70 -9.58
N LEU A 425 -11.30 -9.64 -9.15
CA LEU A 425 -11.81 -8.56 -8.30
C LEU A 425 -11.06 -8.48 -6.97
N SER A 426 -10.92 -9.61 -6.26
CA SER A 426 -10.17 -9.67 -4.99
C SER A 426 -8.71 -9.26 -5.16
N ARG A 427 -8.07 -9.67 -6.26
CA ARG A 427 -6.72 -9.23 -6.65
C ARG A 427 -6.63 -7.73 -6.86
N GLN A 428 -7.53 -7.12 -7.64
CA GLN A 428 -7.51 -5.67 -7.88
C GLN A 428 -7.82 -4.89 -6.61
N ARG A 429 -8.76 -5.37 -5.79
CA ARG A 429 -9.14 -4.73 -4.54
C ARG A 429 -7.99 -4.69 -3.53
N SER A 430 -7.08 -5.66 -3.56
CA SER A 430 -5.91 -5.65 -2.66
C SER A 430 -5.11 -4.34 -2.73
N LEU A 431 -5.15 -3.62 -3.86
CA LEU A 431 -4.50 -2.32 -4.07
C LEU A 431 -5.20 -1.15 -3.37
N ILE A 432 -6.53 -1.18 -3.22
CA ILE A 432 -7.32 -0.16 -2.50
C ILE A 432 -7.56 -0.53 -1.03
N MET A 433 -7.25 -1.77 -0.64
CA MET A 433 -7.50 -2.30 0.70
C MET A 433 -6.93 -1.42 1.84
N PRO A 434 -5.74 -0.80 1.73
CA PRO A 434 -5.25 0.12 2.77
C PRO A 434 -6.17 1.33 3.04
N LEU A 435 -6.91 1.77 2.03
CA LEU A 435 -7.92 2.83 2.14
C LEU A 435 -9.26 2.27 2.64
N PHE A 436 -9.62 1.07 2.22
CA PHE A 436 -10.83 0.36 2.67
C PHE A 436 -10.84 0.12 4.18
N VAL A 437 -9.71 -0.28 4.77
CA VAL A 437 -9.61 -0.56 6.21
C VAL A 437 -9.43 0.70 7.08
N LEU A 438 -9.21 1.86 6.47
CA LEU A 438 -8.96 3.13 7.18
C LEU A 438 -10.08 3.51 8.16
N PRO A 439 -11.38 3.44 7.80
CA PRO A 439 -12.47 3.78 8.72
C PRO A 439 -12.52 2.92 9.99
N LEU A 440 -12.01 1.68 9.92
CA LEU A 440 -11.97 0.76 11.06
C LEU A 440 -10.99 1.23 12.15
N ALA A 441 -10.05 2.11 11.81
CA ALA A 441 -9.06 2.66 12.73
C ALA A 441 -9.40 4.06 13.26
N PHE A 442 -10.54 4.66 12.88
CA PHE A 442 -10.99 5.94 13.42
C PHE A 442 -11.24 5.89 14.92
N PRO A 443 -11.06 7.00 15.66
CA PRO A 443 -11.21 7.02 17.11
C PRO A 443 -12.60 6.52 17.52
N GLN A 444 -12.63 5.66 18.55
CA GLN A 444 -13.87 5.31 19.22
C GLN A 444 -14.45 6.59 19.81
N TRP A 445 -15.76 6.76 19.69
CA TRP A 445 -16.47 7.90 20.22
C TRP A 445 -16.37 7.92 21.75
N VAL A 446 -15.31 8.52 22.27
CA VAL A 446 -15.15 8.86 23.68
C VAL A 446 -15.06 10.37 23.72
N SER A 447 -16.03 10.98 24.38
CA SER A 447 -16.07 12.40 24.66
C SER A 447 -14.71 12.84 25.23
N GLN A 448 -14.00 13.70 24.51
CA GLN A 448 -12.73 14.31 24.97
C GLN A 448 -12.92 15.21 26.21
N ARG A 449 -14.05 15.15 26.92
CA ARG A 449 -14.27 15.88 28.17
C ARG A 449 -13.47 15.33 29.37
N ALA A 450 -12.87 14.14 29.29
CA ALA A 450 -12.22 13.50 30.44
C ALA A 450 -10.73 13.83 30.64
N VAL A 451 -10.09 14.60 29.75
CA VAL A 451 -8.69 15.04 29.94
C VAL A 451 -8.61 16.56 29.77
N ARG A 452 -9.25 17.28 30.70
CA ARG A 452 -8.68 18.57 31.11
C ARG A 452 -7.52 18.24 32.05
N PRO A 453 -6.31 18.80 31.86
CA PRO A 453 -5.35 18.85 32.94
C PRO A 453 -6.05 19.49 34.14
N ARG A 454 -5.97 18.87 35.32
CA ARG A 454 -6.24 19.57 36.58
C ARG A 454 -5.17 20.66 36.72
N ALA A 455 -5.39 21.79 36.06
CA ALA A 455 -4.99 23.07 36.62
C ALA A 455 -5.87 23.25 37.88
N ASP A 456 -5.27 23.70 38.97
CA ASP A 456 -5.89 23.94 40.28
C ASP A 456 -5.93 22.74 41.24
N ALA A 457 -4.74 22.29 41.64
CA ALA A 457 -4.51 21.70 42.96
C ALA A 457 -3.22 22.26 43.56
N GLY A 458 -3.14 23.60 43.62
CA GLY A 458 -1.97 24.34 44.08
C GLY A 458 -2.35 25.74 44.57
N ARG A 459 -3.43 25.86 45.33
CA ARG A 459 -3.65 27.01 46.22
C ARG A 459 -3.33 26.54 47.64
N ALA A 460 -2.04 26.53 47.98
CA ALA A 460 -1.62 26.63 49.37
C ALA A 460 -1.94 28.06 49.83
N GLY A 461 -2.82 28.20 50.81
CA GLY A 461 -3.19 29.49 51.41
C GLY A 461 -2.01 30.15 52.13
N PRO A 462 -2.07 31.46 52.39
CA PRO A 462 -1.04 32.15 53.14
C PRO A 462 -1.07 31.69 54.59
N VAL A 463 0.03 31.12 55.06
CA VAL A 463 0.24 30.83 56.48
C VAL A 463 0.37 32.18 57.19
N ARG A 464 -0.60 32.49 58.06
CA ARG A 464 -0.52 33.56 59.05
C ARG A 464 0.55 33.18 60.06
N GLU A 465 1.65 33.90 60.06
CA GLU A 465 2.68 33.82 61.10
C GLU A 465 2.14 34.51 62.35
N ALA A 466 1.71 33.70 63.33
CA ALA A 466 1.29 34.15 64.63
C ALA A 466 2.53 34.35 65.51
N SER A 467 2.75 35.61 65.85
CA SER A 467 3.59 36.14 66.92
C SER A 467 3.64 35.25 68.18
N ARG A 468 4.86 35.01 68.67
CA ARG A 468 5.13 34.78 70.10
C ARG A 468 6.35 35.57 70.56
N PRO A 469 6.36 35.98 71.84
CA PRO A 469 7.07 37.17 72.30
C PRO A 469 8.45 36.86 72.89
N GLY A 470 9.34 37.86 72.79
CA GLY A 470 10.35 38.25 73.77
C GLY A 470 11.33 37.20 74.31
N THR A 471 12.62 37.51 74.24
CA THR A 471 13.43 37.97 75.40
C THR A 471 14.93 37.70 75.18
N LEU A 472 15.68 38.79 75.00
CA LEU A 472 17.04 39.14 75.50
C LEU A 472 18.30 38.29 75.25
N MET A 473 19.39 39.07 75.08
CA MET A 473 20.83 38.81 75.27
C MET A 473 21.52 37.93 74.23
N GLY A 474 22.69 38.27 73.69
CA GLY A 474 23.63 39.34 73.95
C GLY A 474 24.96 39.02 73.25
N ILE A 475 25.73 40.08 72.97
CA ILE A 475 27.09 40.16 72.39
C ILE A 475 27.16 40.01 70.87
#